data_AF-A0A916UDW6-F1
#
_entry.id   AF-A0A916UDW6-F1
#
_cell.length_a   1.000
_cell.length_b   1.000
_cell.length_c   1.000
_cell.angle_alpha   90.00
_cell.angle_beta   90.00
_cell.angle_gamma   90.00
#
_symmetry.space_group_name_H-M   'P 1'
#
loop_
_entity.id
_entity.type
_entity.pdbx_description
1 polymer ?
#
loop_
_entity_poly.entity_id
_entity_poly.type
_entity_poly.pdbx_seq_one_letter_code
_entity_poly.pdbx_strand_id
1 'polypeptide(L)'
;MLMAHMWADTLPELLAMADKIGLPRRWLQQPPKASWVHFDISQSLRRLAINHGAVKTDRYGPVEHEARLDLLSGNQARIEARPEEAGARPRRPGGASVSRRLAIRAKILAGVVGVDGCWIWAGPTSGDSGRGAGYPRMSLDGGTMAVHKVHWICEYGPIPPRKQLDHRCRNRLCVRLDHLELVTHRQNQLRRDRARRQIVCTSEGMSA
;
A
#
# COMPACT_ATOMS: atom_id res chain seq x y z
N MET A 1 18.95 -7.61 11.43
CA MET A 1 18.28 -8.55 12.35
C MET A 1 16.81 -8.13 12.45
N LEU A 2 15.85 -9.01 12.19
CA LEU A 2 14.41 -8.69 12.26
C LEU A 2 13.93 -8.96 13.69
N MET A 3 13.50 -7.91 14.39
CA MET A 3 12.93 -7.97 15.73
C MET A 3 11.40 -7.82 15.65
N ALA A 4 10.68 -8.30 16.66
CA ALA A 4 9.25 -8.10 16.81
C ALA A 4 8.98 -7.33 18.10
N HIS A 5 7.94 -6.50 18.09
CA HIS A 5 7.45 -5.88 19.31
C HIS A 5 6.52 -6.85 20.04
N MET A 6 6.66 -6.95 21.35
CA MET A 6 5.73 -7.63 22.25
C MET A 6 5.16 -6.62 23.23
N TRP A 7 3.83 -6.56 23.31
CA TRP A 7 3.09 -5.64 24.16
C TRP A 7 1.88 -6.38 24.75
N ALA A 8 1.23 -5.76 25.73
CA ALA A 8 -0.01 -6.24 26.33
C ALA A 8 -0.85 -5.05 26.79
N ASP A 9 -2.13 -5.26 27.08
CA ASP A 9 -3.01 -4.18 27.55
C ASP A 9 -2.66 -3.72 28.98
N THR A 10 -1.97 -4.57 29.76
CA THR A 10 -1.49 -4.22 31.10
C THR A 10 -0.01 -4.55 31.30
N LEU A 11 0.69 -3.74 32.11
CA LEU A 11 2.09 -3.99 32.47
C LEU A 11 2.31 -5.35 33.18
N PRO A 12 1.48 -5.78 34.14
CA PRO A 12 1.64 -7.08 34.78
C PRO A 12 1.57 -8.25 33.79
N GLU A 13 0.66 -8.19 32.82
CA GLU A 13 0.53 -9.21 31.77
C GLU A 13 1.78 -9.27 30.89
N LEU A 14 2.29 -8.11 30.47
CA LEU A 14 3.50 -8.03 29.66
C LEU A 14 4.73 -8.59 30.40
N LEU A 15 4.88 -8.25 31.68
CA LEU A 15 5.97 -8.75 32.51
C LEU A 15 5.85 -10.26 32.76
N ALA A 16 4.64 -10.77 33.00
CA ALA A 16 4.42 -12.20 33.17
C ALA A 16 4.79 -13.00 31.90
N MET A 17 4.48 -12.47 30.71
CA MET A 17 4.94 -13.08 29.46
C MET A 17 6.46 -13.00 29.31
N ALA A 18 7.07 -11.86 29.65
CA ALA A 18 8.53 -11.69 29.60
C ALA A 18 9.26 -12.70 30.50
N ASP A 19 8.78 -12.91 31.74
CA ASP A 19 9.35 -13.88 32.67
C ASP A 19 9.23 -15.32 32.12
N LYS A 20 8.09 -15.69 31.51
CA LYS A 20 7.89 -17.01 30.88
C LYS A 20 8.88 -17.30 29.75
N ILE A 21 9.26 -16.28 28.98
CA ILE A 21 10.17 -16.43 27.84
C ILE A 21 11.63 -16.08 28.20
N GLY A 22 11.93 -15.87 29.48
CA GLY A 22 13.28 -15.61 29.99
C GLY A 22 13.83 -14.23 29.60
N LEU A 23 12.97 -13.25 29.35
CA LEU A 23 13.40 -11.87 29.07
C LEU A 23 13.72 -11.12 30.36
N PRO A 24 14.90 -10.48 30.44
CA PRO A 24 15.24 -9.69 31.62
C PRO A 24 14.42 -8.39 31.61
N ARG A 25 13.74 -8.10 32.73
CA ARG A 25 12.85 -6.93 32.87
C ARG A 25 13.51 -5.58 32.58
N ARG A 26 14.84 -5.48 32.73
CA ARG A 26 15.64 -4.29 32.35
C ARG A 26 15.58 -3.95 30.86
N TRP A 27 15.10 -4.86 30.00
CA TRP A 27 14.90 -4.62 28.56
C TRP A 27 13.53 -4.02 28.23
N LEU A 28 12.72 -3.74 29.24
CA LEU A 28 11.45 -3.05 29.06
C LEU A 28 11.69 -1.64 28.50
N GLN A 29 11.07 -1.33 27.38
CA GLN A 29 11.07 0.00 26.79
C GLN A 29 9.81 0.73 27.19
N GLN A 30 9.94 1.97 27.69
CA GLN A 30 8.82 2.79 28.16
C GLN A 30 9.09 4.29 27.96
N PRO A 31 8.04 5.14 27.96
CA PRO A 31 8.19 6.60 27.89
C PRO A 31 9.10 7.17 29.00
N PRO A 32 9.86 8.25 28.73
CA PRO A 32 9.89 9.03 27.48
C PRO A 32 10.81 8.46 26.39
N LYS A 33 11.56 7.40 26.68
CA LYS A 33 12.56 6.83 25.75
C LYS A 33 11.95 6.00 24.63
N ALA A 34 10.70 5.56 24.81
CA ALA A 34 9.90 4.86 23.83
C ALA A 34 8.47 5.42 23.79
N SER A 35 7.80 5.29 22.65
CA SER A 35 6.45 5.86 22.44
C SER A 35 5.36 5.15 23.25
N TRP A 36 5.55 3.88 23.61
CA TRP A 36 4.68 3.08 24.49
C TRP A 36 5.47 1.97 25.19
N VAL A 37 4.83 1.26 26.14
CA VAL A 37 5.45 0.20 26.94
C VAL A 37 5.52 -1.11 26.14
N HIS A 38 6.71 -1.64 25.86
CA HIS A 38 6.90 -2.89 25.10
C HIS A 38 8.29 -3.53 25.29
N PHE A 39 8.46 -4.74 24.76
CA PHE A 39 9.75 -5.39 24.57
C PHE A 39 10.07 -5.59 23.08
N ASP A 40 11.34 -5.41 22.71
CA ASP A 40 11.89 -5.90 21.44
C ASP A 40 12.38 -7.33 21.60
N ILE A 41 11.80 -8.25 20.84
CA ILE A 41 12.10 -9.69 20.93
C ILE A 41 12.61 -10.24 19.60
N SER A 42 13.54 -11.19 19.68
CA SER A 42 14.05 -11.90 18.49
C SER A 42 12.99 -12.86 17.93
N GLN A 43 13.19 -13.34 16.71
CA GLN A 43 12.25 -14.29 16.09
C GLN A 43 12.11 -15.61 16.87
N SER A 44 13.18 -16.07 17.53
CA SER A 44 13.13 -17.27 18.38
C SER A 44 12.29 -17.04 19.63
N LEU A 45 12.46 -15.90 20.30
CA LEU A 45 11.66 -15.50 21.46
C LEU A 45 10.19 -15.25 21.09
N ARG A 46 9.93 -14.69 19.91
CA ARG A 46 8.56 -14.55 19.38
C ARG A 46 7.88 -15.90 19.25
N ARG A 47 8.56 -16.91 18.69
CA ARG A 47 8.01 -18.26 18.57
C ARG A 47 7.70 -18.85 19.95
N LEU A 48 8.59 -18.64 20.92
CA LEU A 48 8.39 -19.09 22.29
C LEU A 48 7.19 -18.38 22.96
N ALA A 49 7.06 -17.07 22.78
CA ALA A 49 5.91 -16.30 23.29
C ALA A 49 4.59 -16.84 22.72
N ILE A 50 4.54 -17.13 21.43
CA ILE A 50 3.35 -17.72 20.78
C ILE A 50 3.02 -19.09 21.39
N ASN A 51 4.02 -19.93 21.63
CA ASN A 51 3.82 -21.23 22.30
C ASN A 51 3.28 -21.09 23.73
N HIS A 52 3.60 -19.99 24.41
CA HIS A 52 3.08 -19.64 25.74
C HIS A 52 1.75 -18.86 25.70
N GLY A 53 1.11 -18.77 24.53
CA GLY A 53 -0.23 -18.18 24.36
C GLY A 53 -0.25 -16.75 23.84
N ALA A 54 0.88 -16.15 23.48
CA ALA A 54 0.89 -14.83 22.86
C ALA A 54 0.24 -14.88 21.46
N VAL A 55 -0.64 -13.92 21.17
CA VAL A 55 -1.31 -13.84 19.87
C VAL A 55 -0.42 -13.12 18.87
N LYS A 56 -0.23 -13.71 17.69
CA LYS A 56 0.49 -13.07 16.59
C LYS A 56 -0.42 -12.05 15.90
N THR A 57 0.00 -10.80 15.90
CA THR A 57 -0.63 -9.72 15.14
C THR A 57 0.06 -9.50 13.79
N ASP A 58 -0.55 -8.66 12.97
CA ASP A 58 0.07 -8.14 11.75
C ASP A 58 1.01 -6.95 12.05
N ARG A 59 1.45 -6.26 11.00
CA ARG A 59 2.37 -5.11 11.10
C ARG A 59 1.73 -3.85 11.68
N TYR A 60 0.41 -3.79 11.80
CA TYR A 60 -0.35 -2.65 12.28
C TYR A 60 -0.71 -2.77 13.76
N GLY A 61 -0.58 -3.97 14.35
CA GLY A 61 -0.87 -4.24 15.76
C GLY A 61 -0.34 -3.20 16.76
N PRO A 62 0.93 -2.73 16.66
CA PRO A 62 1.44 -1.70 17.58
C PRO A 62 0.68 -0.36 17.48
N VAL A 63 0.35 0.07 16.26
CA VAL A 63 -0.38 1.32 16.01
C VAL A 63 -1.79 1.23 16.57
N GLU A 64 -2.46 0.09 16.40
CA GLU A 64 -3.80 -0.14 16.95
C GLU A 64 -3.79 -0.15 18.48
N HIS A 65 -2.76 -0.74 19.09
CA HIS A 65 -2.61 -0.76 20.54
C HIS A 65 -2.35 0.64 21.11
N GLU A 66 -1.46 1.42 20.52
CA GLU A 66 -1.23 2.82 20.91
C GLU A 66 -2.52 3.65 20.79
N ALA A 67 -3.24 3.53 19.67
CA ALA A 67 -4.50 4.23 19.48
C ALA A 67 -5.55 3.85 20.53
N ARG A 68 -5.61 2.57 20.92
CA ARG A 68 -6.50 2.12 22.00
C ARG A 68 -6.12 2.73 23.35
N LEU A 69 -4.83 2.81 23.67
CA LEU A 69 -4.35 3.44 24.91
C LEU A 69 -4.65 4.94 24.94
N ASP A 70 -4.49 5.63 23.82
CA ASP A 70 -4.81 7.06 23.71
C ASP A 70 -6.32 7.32 23.93
N LEU A 71 -7.19 6.46 23.39
CA LEU A 71 -8.63 6.52 23.63
C LEU A 71 -9.00 6.22 25.10
N LEU A 72 -8.39 5.18 25.70
CA LEU A 72 -8.67 4.76 27.07
C LEU A 72 -8.16 5.73 28.13
N SER A 73 -7.03 6.39 27.87
CA SER A 73 -6.43 7.35 28.80
C SER A 73 -7.14 8.70 28.85
N GLY A 74 -8.13 8.94 27.96
CA GLY A 74 -8.86 10.21 27.88
C GLY A 74 -7.96 11.40 27.59
N ASN A 75 -6.74 11.16 27.08
CA ASN A 75 -5.73 12.18 26.88
C ASN A 75 -6.02 12.93 25.58
N GLN A 76 -7.09 13.73 25.62
CA GLN A 76 -7.61 14.54 24.52
C GLN A 76 -6.50 15.40 23.89
N ALA A 77 -5.54 15.88 24.69
CA ALA A 77 -4.37 16.62 24.22
C ALA A 77 -3.47 15.81 23.28
N ARG A 78 -3.38 14.48 23.36
CA ARG A 78 -2.58 13.67 22.42
C ARG A 78 -3.36 13.29 21.16
N ILE A 79 -4.69 13.17 21.27
CA ILE A 79 -5.62 13.01 20.15
C ILE A 79 -5.66 14.29 19.30
N GLU A 80 -5.71 15.45 19.95
CA GLU A 80 -5.81 16.78 19.34
C GLU A 80 -4.45 17.40 18.98
N ALA A 81 -3.42 17.22 19.82
CA ALA A 81 -2.07 17.76 19.56
C ALA A 81 -1.18 16.81 18.76
N ARG A 82 -1.74 15.81 18.06
CA ARG A 82 -0.98 15.15 16.99
C ARG A 82 -0.73 16.21 15.91
N PRO A 83 0.50 16.73 15.76
CA PRO A 83 0.81 17.49 14.56
C PRO A 83 0.70 16.50 13.41
N GLU A 84 0.27 16.91 12.23
CA GLU A 84 0.26 16.02 11.06
C GLU A 84 1.65 15.38 10.78
N GLU A 85 2.75 15.83 11.42
CA GLU A 85 4.12 15.59 10.93
C GLU A 85 5.21 15.05 11.88
N ALA A 86 5.07 14.90 13.21
CA ALA A 86 6.23 14.55 14.05
C ALA A 86 6.18 13.15 14.68
N GLY A 87 6.96 12.19 14.12
CA GLY A 87 7.22 10.89 14.75
C GLY A 87 7.61 9.74 13.83
N ALA A 88 7.56 9.92 12.50
CA ALA A 88 8.08 8.92 11.58
C ALA A 88 9.56 9.22 11.28
N ARG A 89 10.46 8.29 11.66
CA ARG A 89 11.73 8.03 10.94
C ARG A 89 11.48 8.29 9.45
N PRO A 90 12.32 9.06 8.71
CA PRO A 90 11.97 9.54 7.38
C PRO A 90 11.39 8.40 6.57
N ARG A 91 10.08 8.47 6.34
CA ARG A 91 9.39 7.48 5.53
C ARG A 91 10.06 7.61 4.17
N ARG A 92 10.74 6.54 3.71
CA ARG A 92 11.15 6.43 2.31
C ARG A 92 9.97 6.91 1.46
N PRO A 93 10.16 7.83 0.50
CA PRO A 93 9.08 8.58 -0.12
C PRO A 93 8.13 7.57 -0.78
N GLY A 94 6.93 7.46 -0.22
CA GLY A 94 6.01 6.38 -0.55
C GLY A 94 4.66 6.58 0.13
N GLY A 95 4.11 7.78 0.04
CA GLY A 95 2.78 8.09 0.55
C GLY A 95 2.57 9.58 0.63
N ALA A 96 1.96 10.16 -0.39
CA ALA A 96 1.53 11.55 -0.40
C ALA A 96 0.68 11.87 0.86
N SER A 97 0.91 13.03 1.49
CA SER A 97 -0.02 13.62 2.48
C SER A 97 -1.44 13.69 1.90
N VAL A 98 -2.48 13.74 2.73
CA VAL A 98 -3.88 13.80 2.26
C VAL A 98 -4.05 14.94 1.25
N SER A 99 -3.45 16.10 1.52
CA SER A 99 -3.36 17.24 0.59
C SER A 99 -2.70 16.87 -0.75
N ARG A 100 -1.54 16.20 -0.72
CA ARG A 100 -0.84 15.80 -1.94
C ARG A 100 -1.58 14.73 -2.74
N ARG A 101 -2.26 13.78 -2.08
CA ARG A 101 -3.12 12.79 -2.75
C ARG A 101 -4.25 13.47 -3.50
N LEU A 102 -4.94 14.42 -2.85
CA LEU A 102 -6.03 15.19 -3.46
C LEU A 102 -5.54 16.03 -4.64
N ALA A 103 -4.37 16.68 -4.52
CA ALA A 103 -3.78 17.43 -5.61
C ALA A 103 -3.43 16.55 -6.83
N ILE A 104 -2.87 15.35 -6.59
CA ILE A 104 -2.58 14.39 -7.66
C ILE A 104 -3.88 13.92 -8.32
N ARG A 105 -4.90 13.58 -7.53
CA ARG A 105 -6.21 13.17 -8.03
C ARG A 105 -6.84 14.25 -8.89
N ALA A 106 -6.86 15.50 -8.42
CA ALA A 106 -7.38 16.65 -9.16
C ALA A 106 -6.65 16.82 -10.50
N LYS A 107 -5.31 16.72 -10.49
CA LYS A 107 -4.50 16.76 -11.72
C LYS A 107 -4.85 15.64 -12.71
N ILE A 108 -5.11 14.43 -12.22
CA ILE A 108 -5.51 13.30 -13.07
C ILE A 108 -6.90 13.54 -13.67
N LEU A 109 -7.87 13.92 -12.84
CA LEU A 109 -9.25 14.14 -13.30
C LEU A 109 -9.36 15.30 -14.30
N ALA A 110 -8.54 16.35 -14.14
CA ALA A 110 -8.48 17.46 -15.10
C ALA A 110 -7.96 17.05 -16.50
N GLY A 111 -7.20 15.96 -16.60
CA GLY A 111 -6.64 15.46 -17.86
C GLY A 111 -7.46 14.36 -18.52
N VAL A 112 -8.69 14.13 -18.07
CA VAL A 112 -9.55 13.02 -18.51
C VAL A 112 -10.78 13.51 -19.27
N VAL A 113 -11.12 12.80 -20.34
CA VAL A 113 -12.38 12.92 -21.06
C VAL A 113 -13.18 11.63 -20.91
N GLY A 114 -14.46 11.74 -20.58
CA GLY A 114 -15.37 10.59 -20.50
C GLY A 114 -15.82 10.16 -21.89
N VAL A 115 -15.55 8.90 -22.27
CA VAL A 115 -15.96 8.30 -23.55
C VAL A 115 -16.40 6.86 -23.29
N ASP A 116 -17.63 6.50 -23.66
CA ASP A 116 -18.17 5.12 -23.55
C ASP A 116 -17.93 4.46 -22.17
N GLY A 117 -18.15 5.22 -21.09
CA GLY A 117 -17.94 4.76 -19.73
C GLY A 117 -16.47 4.61 -19.30
N CYS A 118 -15.51 4.90 -20.19
CA CYS A 118 -14.09 4.99 -19.90
C CYS A 118 -13.67 6.42 -19.58
N TRP A 119 -12.60 6.54 -18.79
CA TRP A 119 -11.94 7.81 -18.49
C TRP A 119 -10.67 7.89 -19.31
N ILE A 120 -10.74 8.55 -20.47
CA ILE A 120 -9.66 8.59 -21.45
C ILE A 120 -8.71 9.73 -21.11
N TRP A 121 -7.44 9.40 -20.93
CA TRP A 121 -6.39 10.40 -20.74
C TRP A 121 -6.14 11.19 -22.03
N ALA A 122 -6.30 12.52 -21.96
CA ALA A 122 -6.05 13.43 -23.08
C ALA A 122 -4.63 14.02 -23.11
N GLY A 123 -3.81 13.69 -22.11
CA GLY A 123 -2.43 14.17 -22.00
C GLY A 123 -1.40 13.28 -22.70
N PRO A 124 -0.10 13.51 -22.42
CA PRO A 124 0.99 12.75 -23.03
C PRO A 124 0.88 11.25 -22.79
N THR A 125 1.35 10.46 -23.77
CA THR A 125 1.45 9.01 -23.67
C THR A 125 2.90 8.58 -23.89
N SER A 126 3.20 7.30 -23.69
CA SER A 126 4.53 6.72 -23.92
C SER A 126 4.89 6.52 -25.40
N GLY A 127 4.32 7.31 -26.30
CA GLY A 127 4.50 7.19 -27.75
C GLY A 127 3.74 6.01 -28.37
N ASP A 128 3.97 5.82 -29.67
CA ASP A 128 3.31 4.85 -30.55
C ASP A 128 4.11 3.55 -30.73
N SER A 129 5.40 3.56 -30.41
CA SER A 129 6.34 2.49 -30.69
C SER A 129 7.04 1.95 -29.43
N GLY A 130 7.45 0.69 -29.48
CA GLY A 130 8.22 0.04 -28.41
C GLY A 130 7.39 -0.68 -27.33
N ARG A 131 8.11 -1.28 -26.36
CA ARG A 131 7.49 -2.05 -25.26
C ARG A 131 6.78 -1.10 -24.30
N GLY A 132 5.45 -1.17 -24.30
CA GLY A 132 4.61 -0.34 -23.44
C GLY A 132 4.20 0.98 -24.09
N ALA A 133 4.16 1.06 -25.42
CA ALA A 133 3.54 2.15 -26.17
C ALA A 133 2.03 2.31 -25.86
N GLY A 134 1.54 3.55 -26.01
CA GLY A 134 0.13 3.90 -25.86
C GLY A 134 -0.39 3.93 -24.43
N TYR A 135 0.48 3.97 -23.41
CA TYR A 135 0.06 4.13 -22.03
C TYR A 135 0.13 5.61 -21.60
N PRO A 136 -0.89 6.12 -20.88
CA PRO A 136 -0.90 7.46 -20.30
C PRO A 136 0.32 7.77 -19.45
N ARG A 137 0.90 8.97 -19.64
CA ARG A 137 2.04 9.49 -18.89
C ARG A 137 1.75 10.89 -18.32
N MET A 138 2.31 11.14 -17.13
CA MET A 138 2.28 12.45 -16.49
C MET A 138 3.61 12.74 -15.81
N SER A 139 3.97 14.02 -15.74
CA SER A 139 5.06 14.49 -14.88
C SER A 139 4.56 14.64 -13.44
N LEU A 140 5.27 14.00 -12.50
CA LEU A 140 5.04 14.06 -11.07
C LEU A 140 6.39 14.07 -10.35
N ASP A 141 6.66 15.11 -9.54
CA ASP A 141 7.94 15.34 -8.83
C ASP A 141 9.20 15.24 -9.73
N GLY A 142 9.12 15.77 -10.95
CA GLY A 142 10.21 15.70 -11.92
C GLY A 142 10.39 14.32 -12.58
N GLY A 143 9.58 13.33 -12.21
CA GLY A 143 9.57 12.00 -12.83
C GLY A 143 8.41 11.79 -13.80
N THR A 144 8.65 11.03 -14.88
CA THR A 144 7.59 10.61 -15.82
C THR A 144 6.93 9.32 -15.35
N MET A 145 5.71 9.41 -14.84
CA MET A 145 4.97 8.30 -14.24
C MET A 145 3.81 7.83 -15.13
N ALA A 146 3.42 6.56 -15.01
CA ALA A 146 2.24 6.02 -15.68
C ALA A 146 0.96 6.40 -14.91
N VAL A 147 0.04 7.11 -15.58
CA VAL A 147 -1.10 7.77 -14.91
C VAL A 147 -2.00 6.75 -14.18
N HIS A 148 -2.34 5.63 -14.83
CA HIS A 148 -3.18 4.59 -14.22
C HIS A 148 -2.56 3.97 -12.95
N LYS A 149 -1.22 3.90 -12.87
CA LYS A 149 -0.53 3.42 -11.66
C LYS A 149 -0.55 4.46 -10.56
N VAL A 150 -0.31 5.73 -10.91
CA VAL A 150 -0.38 6.84 -9.94
C VAL A 150 -1.79 6.92 -9.36
N HIS A 151 -2.83 6.89 -10.21
CA HIS A 151 -4.22 6.93 -9.77
C HIS A 151 -4.54 5.78 -8.79
N TRP A 152 -4.13 4.55 -9.14
CA TRP A 152 -4.29 3.38 -8.27
C TRP A 152 -3.59 3.56 -6.92
N ILE A 153 -2.33 4.03 -6.94
CA ILE A 153 -1.54 4.20 -5.73
C ILE A 153 -2.12 5.28 -4.82
N CYS A 154 -2.71 6.33 -5.39
CA CYS A 154 -3.38 7.37 -4.62
C CYS A 154 -4.64 6.87 -3.92
N GLU A 155 -5.49 6.09 -4.59
CA GLU A 155 -6.78 5.66 -4.02
C GLU A 155 -6.68 4.35 -3.21
N TYR A 156 -5.91 3.37 -3.68
CA TYR A 156 -5.82 2.03 -3.08
C TYR A 156 -4.46 1.71 -2.45
N GLY A 157 -3.45 2.54 -2.69
CA GLY A 157 -2.09 2.31 -2.18
C GLY A 157 -1.22 1.44 -3.07
N PRO A 158 -0.06 0.99 -2.57
CA PRO A 158 0.98 0.37 -3.38
C PRO A 158 0.49 -0.92 -4.07
N ILE A 159 0.88 -1.08 -5.33
CA ILE A 159 0.62 -2.31 -6.09
C ILE A 159 1.45 -3.44 -5.44
N PRO A 160 0.83 -4.56 -5.01
CA PRO A 160 1.56 -5.65 -4.39
C PRO A 160 2.67 -6.21 -5.29
N PRO A 161 3.78 -6.72 -4.71
CA PRO A 161 4.82 -7.37 -5.49
C PRO A 161 4.26 -8.47 -6.40
N ARG A 162 4.82 -8.61 -7.60
CA ARG A 162 4.43 -9.60 -8.61
C ARG A 162 2.98 -9.46 -9.14
N LYS A 163 2.29 -8.35 -8.82
CA LYS A 163 1.01 -7.97 -9.43
C LYS A 163 1.20 -6.86 -10.47
N GLN A 164 0.30 -6.82 -11.43
CA GLN A 164 0.22 -5.85 -12.52
C GLN A 164 -1.23 -5.39 -12.66
N LEU A 165 -1.43 -4.16 -13.13
CA LEU A 165 -2.75 -3.66 -13.47
C LEU A 165 -3.08 -4.06 -14.91
N ASP A 166 -4.19 -4.76 -15.11
CA ASP A 166 -4.76 -5.10 -16.41
C ASP A 166 -6.07 -4.32 -16.63
N HIS A 167 -6.26 -3.85 -17.86
CA HIS A 167 -7.46 -3.12 -18.27
C HIS A 167 -8.56 -4.11 -18.66
N ARG A 168 -9.61 -4.21 -17.84
CA ARG A 168 -10.81 -5.00 -18.15
C ARG A 168 -11.51 -4.47 -19.41
N CYS A 169 -11.48 -3.15 -19.60
CA CYS A 169 -12.05 -2.46 -20.78
C CYS A 169 -11.19 -2.58 -22.05
N ARG A 170 -10.00 -3.19 -21.99
CA ARG A 170 -9.02 -3.29 -23.10
C ARG A 170 -8.55 -1.98 -23.74
N ASN A 171 -8.97 -0.83 -23.22
CA ASN A 171 -8.50 0.48 -23.64
C ASN A 171 -7.32 0.93 -22.76
N ARG A 172 -6.12 1.00 -23.35
CA ARG A 172 -4.88 1.39 -22.63
C ARG A 172 -4.88 2.83 -22.14
N LEU A 173 -5.64 3.72 -22.78
CA LEU A 173 -5.76 5.13 -22.39
C LEU A 173 -6.70 5.34 -21.21
N CYS A 174 -7.47 4.32 -20.83
CA CYS A 174 -8.40 4.41 -19.71
C CYS A 174 -7.65 4.48 -18.37
N VAL A 175 -7.98 5.47 -17.55
CA VAL A 175 -7.43 5.66 -16.19
C VAL A 175 -8.48 5.47 -15.10
N ARG A 176 -9.70 5.05 -15.46
CA ARG A 176 -10.77 4.72 -14.50
C ARG A 176 -10.37 3.51 -13.66
N LEU A 177 -10.51 3.62 -12.34
CA LEU A 177 -10.07 2.61 -11.39
C LEU A 177 -10.91 1.33 -11.45
N ASP A 178 -12.23 1.44 -11.60
CA ASP A 178 -13.14 0.28 -11.71
C ASP A 178 -12.83 -0.62 -12.93
N HIS A 179 -12.13 -0.06 -13.92
CA HIS A 179 -11.75 -0.78 -15.14
C HIS A 179 -10.37 -1.44 -15.03
N LEU A 180 -9.68 -1.30 -13.89
CA LEU A 180 -8.39 -1.90 -13.61
C LEU A 180 -8.54 -3.10 -12.67
N GLU A 181 -7.74 -4.14 -12.92
CA GLU A 181 -7.72 -5.35 -12.10
C GLU A 181 -6.28 -5.73 -11.76
N LEU A 182 -6.02 -6.09 -10.50
CA LEU A 182 -4.74 -6.63 -10.07
C LEU A 182 -4.58 -8.09 -10.51
N VAL A 183 -3.83 -8.30 -11.58
CA VAL A 183 -3.54 -9.62 -12.12
C VAL A 183 -2.09 -10.03 -11.87
N THR A 184 -1.82 -11.33 -11.96
CA THR A 184 -0.44 -11.83 -12.07
C THR A 184 0.08 -11.60 -13.48
N HIS A 185 1.41 -11.60 -13.63
CA HIS A 185 2.04 -11.50 -14.95
C HIS A 185 1.57 -12.60 -15.91
N ARG A 186 1.43 -13.85 -15.41
CA ARG A 186 0.94 -14.99 -16.19
C ARG A 186 -0.49 -14.76 -16.69
N GLN A 187 -1.39 -14.29 -15.82
CA GLN A 187 -2.78 -13.97 -16.22
C GLN A 187 -2.81 -12.87 -17.29
N ASN A 188 -2.01 -11.81 -17.13
CA ASN A 188 -1.91 -10.73 -18.11
C ASN A 188 -1.42 -11.24 -19.48
N GLN A 189 -0.37 -12.06 -19.51
CA GLN A 189 0.13 -12.67 -20.74
C GLN A 189 -0.91 -13.55 -21.42
N LEU A 190 -1.58 -14.45 -20.67
CA LEU A 190 -2.62 -15.32 -21.22
C LEU A 190 -3.78 -14.51 -21.82
N ARG A 191 -4.19 -13.43 -21.15
CA ARG A 191 -5.25 -12.52 -21.63
C ARG A 191 -4.82 -11.81 -22.92
N ARG A 192 -3.59 -11.30 -22.97
CA ARG A 192 -3.03 -10.66 -24.16
C ARG A 192 -2.94 -11.65 -25.33
N ASP A 193 -2.47 -12.86 -25.08
CA ASP A 193 -2.28 -13.85 -26.13
C ASP A 193 -3.62 -14.35 -26.68
N ARG A 194 -4.64 -14.52 -25.81
CA ARG A 194 -6.03 -14.77 -26.24
C ARG A 194 -6.57 -13.64 -27.14
N ALA A 195 -6.38 -12.38 -26.75
CA ALA A 195 -6.83 -11.23 -27.53
C ALA A 195 -6.12 -11.16 -28.90
N ARG A 196 -4.80 -11.42 -28.94
CA ARG A 196 -4.05 -11.50 -30.21
C ARG A 196 -4.57 -12.59 -31.14
N ARG A 197 -4.88 -13.79 -30.60
CA ARG A 197 -5.44 -14.89 -31.41
C ARG A 197 -6.81 -14.56 -31.99
N GLN A 198 -7.65 -13.84 -31.25
CA GLN A 198 -8.96 -13.40 -31.73
C GLN A 198 -8.85 -12.41 -32.90
N ILE A 199 -7.88 -11.49 -32.87
CA ILE A 199 -7.67 -10.51 -33.94
C ILE A 199 -7.19 -11.20 -35.24
N VAL A 200 -6.30 -12.19 -35.13
CA VAL A 200 -5.76 -12.92 -36.30
C VAL A 200 -6.85 -13.74 -37.02
N CYS A 201 -7.75 -14.38 -36.27
CA CYS A 201 -8.82 -15.19 -36.85
C CYS A 201 -9.87 -14.35 -37.60
N THR A 202 -10.12 -13.12 -37.16
CA THR A 202 -11.07 -12.20 -37.84
C THR A 202 -10.52 -11.61 -39.15
N SER A 203 -9.20 -11.52 -39.32
CA SER A 203 -8.59 -11.02 -40.57
C SER A 203 -8.49 -12.08 -41.67
N GLU A 204 -8.54 -13.37 -41.33
CA GLU A 204 -8.50 -14.47 -42.31
C GLU A 204 -9.90 -14.85 -42.86
N GLY A 205 -10.97 -14.31 -42.28
CA GLY A 205 -12.36 -14.55 -42.71
C GLY A 205 -12.96 -13.50 -43.65
N MET A 206 -12.19 -12.49 -44.08
CA MET A 206 -12.62 -11.42 -45.01
C MET A 206 -11.92 -11.52 -46.37
N SER A 207 -11.61 -12.73 -46.79
CA SER A 207 -11.10 -13.06 -48.12
C SER A 207 -11.98 -14.13 -48.74
N ALA A 208 -13.19 -13.74 -49.15
CA ALA A 208 -14.05 -14.49 -50.07
C ALA A 208 -14.91 -13.49 -50.85
#